data_AF-A0A1F8RJ54-F1
#
_entry.id   AF-A0A1F8RJ54-F1
#
_cell.length_a   1.000
_cell.length_b   1.000
_cell.length_c   1.000
_cell.angle_alpha   90.00
_cell.angle_beta   90.00
_cell.angle_gamma   90.00
#
_symmetry.space_group_name_H-M   'P 1'
#
loop_
_entity.id
_entity.type
_entity.pdbx_description
1 polymer ?
#
loop_
_entity_poly.entity_id
_entity_poly.type
_entity_poly.pdbx_seq_one_letter_code
_entity_poly.pdbx_strand_id
1 'polypeptide(L)'
;MPAPLTAEHHRLAEHAGRDTDWKLWGPYLSERAWGTVREDYSATGEAWTYFPHDHARSRAHRWSEDGLLGICDRRQNLCFAIALWNERDPILKERLFGLAGPEGNHGEDVKEYYYYLDSTPTHSYMQALYKYPQAEFPYRRLVEENRRRDRFAPEFELMDTGVFDEDRYFDVFAEYAKAAPDDVLIRLTLVNRRRSPSGGGPAPARLHVLPHLWFRNTWSWGHAWLTKPELHAEGPGVVVANSKHLKSQWLYCDGAPELLFTENESNAERLWGVPNKLPHVKDGIHDAIVNGAQGRVNAEMRGTKVAAHYPLDLAPGETRVLRLRLTARTLPHPFQSFEEVLDLRMKEADDFFSTVMPARLSEDERAVMRQALAGLMWSKQYYGYDVDAWLDGDPANPPPPPERKHGRNSEWMHVHTSDILSMPDKWEYPWFAAWDLAFHCVPIALIDPDFAKRHSSSCCASGTCTLTGRFPPTSGRLAT
;
A
#
# COMPACT_ATOMS: atom_id res chain seq x y z
N MET A 1 -30.74 24.28 -10.40
CA MET A 1 -29.80 24.95 -9.48
C MET A 1 -28.50 24.14 -9.53
N PRO A 2 -27.33 24.74 -9.79
CA PRO A 2 -26.08 24.01 -9.58
C PRO A 2 -26.05 23.52 -8.12
N ALA A 3 -25.57 22.30 -7.89
CA ALA A 3 -25.43 21.76 -6.54
C ALA A 3 -24.57 22.72 -5.70
N PRO A 4 -24.87 22.89 -4.39
CA PRO A 4 -24.04 23.72 -3.52
C PRO A 4 -22.60 23.19 -3.51
N LEU A 5 -21.63 24.10 -3.61
CA LEU A 5 -20.22 23.74 -3.49
C LEU A 5 -19.95 23.25 -2.06
N THR A 6 -19.48 22.01 -1.93
CA THR A 6 -19.10 21.41 -0.66
C THR A 6 -17.62 21.69 -0.35
N ALA A 7 -17.17 21.40 0.87
CA ALA A 7 -15.75 21.52 1.25
C ALA A 7 -14.83 20.76 0.28
N GLU A 8 -15.23 19.56 -0.16
CA GLU A 8 -14.44 18.77 -1.12
C GLU A 8 -14.33 19.44 -2.50
N HIS A 9 -15.40 20.08 -2.99
CA HIS A 9 -15.33 20.87 -4.22
C HIS A 9 -14.34 22.03 -4.10
N HIS A 10 -14.27 22.67 -2.94
CA HIS A 10 -13.28 23.72 -2.68
C HIS A 10 -11.85 23.17 -2.72
N ARG A 11 -11.58 22.02 -2.09
CA ARG A 11 -10.25 21.38 -2.15
C ARG A 11 -9.84 20.99 -3.56
N LEU A 12 -10.78 20.48 -4.35
CA LEU A 12 -10.56 20.16 -5.76
C LEU A 12 -10.20 21.41 -6.56
N ALA A 13 -10.89 22.53 -6.32
CA ALA A 13 -10.60 23.81 -6.96
C ALA A 13 -9.22 24.35 -6.55
N GLU A 14 -8.89 24.34 -5.26
CA GLU A 14 -7.56 24.75 -4.74
C GLU A 14 -6.43 23.89 -5.34
N HIS A 15 -6.64 22.58 -5.46
CA HIS A 15 -5.67 21.68 -6.09
C HIS A 15 -5.50 21.96 -7.59
N ALA A 16 -6.61 22.15 -8.31
CA ALA A 16 -6.56 22.47 -9.74
C ALA A 16 -5.91 23.83 -10.01
N GLY A 17 -6.16 24.83 -9.14
CA GLY A 17 -5.51 26.15 -9.14
C GLY A 17 -4.02 26.12 -8.76
N ARG A 18 -3.54 24.99 -8.21
CA ARG A 18 -2.20 24.82 -7.63
C ARG A 18 -1.93 25.70 -6.41
N ASP A 19 -2.99 26.16 -5.74
CA ASP A 19 -2.91 26.93 -4.50
C ASP A 19 -2.48 26.03 -3.34
N THR A 20 -2.90 24.76 -3.37
CA THR A 20 -2.65 23.79 -2.29
C THR A 20 -2.61 22.36 -2.81
N ASP A 21 -1.64 21.54 -2.37
CA ASP A 21 -1.50 20.16 -2.85
C ASP A 21 -2.26 19.14 -1.99
N TRP A 22 -3.60 19.22 -1.97
CA TRP A 22 -4.42 18.26 -1.22
C TRP A 22 -4.18 16.80 -1.60
N LYS A 23 -3.69 16.52 -2.82
CA LYS A 23 -3.37 15.17 -3.30
C LYS A 23 -1.91 14.76 -2.99
N LEU A 24 -1.19 15.51 -2.14
CA LEU A 24 0.16 15.17 -1.69
C LEU A 24 0.23 13.77 -1.10
N TRP A 25 -0.65 13.45 -0.16
CA TRP A 25 -0.78 12.12 0.43
C TRP A 25 -2.01 11.40 -0.13
N GLY A 26 -1.90 10.11 -0.38
CA GLY A 26 -3.03 9.30 -0.83
C GLY A 26 -2.70 7.80 -0.81
N PRO A 27 -3.64 6.95 -1.22
CA PRO A 27 -3.51 5.50 -1.16
C PRO A 27 -2.63 4.96 -2.30
N TYR A 28 -1.54 5.66 -2.62
CA TYR A 28 -0.73 5.43 -3.81
C TYR A 28 0.27 4.28 -3.70
N LEU A 29 0.34 3.63 -2.53
CA LEU A 29 1.05 2.36 -2.36
C LEU A 29 0.29 1.23 -3.07
N SER A 30 1.03 0.30 -3.68
CA SER A 30 0.42 -0.92 -4.21
C SER A 30 0.09 -1.89 -3.07
N GLU A 31 -0.88 -2.79 -3.27
CA GLU A 31 -1.04 -3.94 -2.37
C GLU A 31 -0.07 -5.09 -2.76
N ARG A 32 0.49 -5.04 -3.98
CA ARG A 32 1.54 -5.94 -4.48
C ARG A 32 2.55 -5.22 -5.37
N ALA A 33 3.84 -5.30 -5.02
CA ALA A 33 4.94 -4.85 -5.89
C ALA A 33 5.89 -5.99 -6.29
N TRP A 34 5.81 -7.14 -5.61
CA TRP A 34 6.52 -8.37 -5.97
C TRP A 34 5.89 -9.06 -7.19
N GLY A 35 6.67 -9.87 -7.91
CA GLY A 35 6.19 -10.59 -9.10
C GLY A 35 5.76 -9.68 -10.25
N THR A 36 6.33 -8.47 -10.36
CA THR A 36 5.98 -7.48 -11.40
C THR A 36 7.08 -7.39 -12.45
N VAL A 37 6.72 -7.09 -13.70
CA VAL A 37 7.68 -6.95 -14.82
C VAL A 37 8.76 -5.91 -14.54
N ARG A 38 8.42 -4.79 -13.93
CA ARG A 38 9.41 -3.74 -13.60
C ARG A 38 10.43 -4.21 -12.56
N GLU A 39 10.07 -5.15 -11.70
CA GLU A 39 10.97 -5.76 -10.72
C GLU A 39 11.68 -7.01 -11.25
N ASP A 40 11.43 -7.42 -12.51
CA ASP A 40 12.05 -8.58 -13.13
C ASP A 40 13.37 -8.25 -13.81
N TYR A 41 14.44 -8.88 -13.33
CA TYR A 41 15.79 -8.80 -13.90
C TYR A 41 16.31 -10.19 -14.30
N SER A 42 15.43 -11.18 -14.45
CA SER A 42 15.76 -12.51 -14.94
C SER A 42 16.12 -12.52 -16.43
N ALA A 43 16.81 -13.56 -16.87
CA ALA A 43 17.08 -13.78 -18.30
C ALA A 43 15.82 -14.27 -19.05
N THR A 44 14.88 -14.89 -18.35
CA THR A 44 13.72 -15.57 -18.92
C THR A 44 12.47 -14.69 -19.03
N GLY A 45 12.40 -13.58 -18.28
CA GLY A 45 11.19 -12.76 -18.20
C GLY A 45 10.13 -13.31 -17.23
N GLU A 46 10.53 -14.18 -16.30
CA GLU A 46 9.63 -14.89 -15.38
C GLU A 46 9.54 -14.18 -14.01
N ALA A 47 8.88 -13.01 -14.00
CA ALA A 47 8.80 -12.09 -12.86
C ALA A 47 8.40 -12.76 -11.53
N TRP A 48 7.41 -13.66 -11.55
CA TRP A 48 6.91 -14.37 -10.37
C TRP A 48 7.97 -15.21 -9.67
N THR A 49 8.82 -15.87 -10.44
CA THR A 49 9.90 -16.70 -9.90
C THR A 49 11.12 -15.88 -9.52
N TYR A 50 11.36 -14.75 -10.20
CA TYR A 50 12.50 -13.88 -9.96
C TYR A 50 12.37 -13.07 -8.67
N PHE A 51 11.18 -12.53 -8.41
CA PHE A 51 10.87 -11.78 -7.19
C PHE A 51 9.55 -12.26 -6.59
N PRO A 52 9.52 -13.46 -5.98
CA PRO A 52 8.32 -14.01 -5.37
C PRO A 52 7.93 -13.28 -4.08
N HIS A 53 6.72 -13.54 -3.61
CA HIS A 53 6.20 -13.04 -2.32
C HIS A 53 7.17 -13.27 -1.15
N ASP A 54 7.86 -14.42 -1.08
CA ASP A 54 8.80 -14.70 0.01
C ASP A 54 9.94 -13.68 0.10
N HIS A 55 10.40 -13.17 -1.05
CA HIS A 55 11.48 -12.19 -1.08
C HIS A 55 11.01 -10.78 -0.68
N ALA A 56 9.71 -10.45 -0.81
CA ALA A 56 9.18 -9.08 -0.66
C ALA A 56 9.49 -8.43 0.71
N ARG A 57 9.49 -9.21 1.79
CA ARG A 57 9.83 -8.72 3.13
C ARG A 57 11.32 -8.42 3.32
N SER A 58 12.17 -9.05 2.51
CA SER A 58 13.62 -9.03 2.67
C SER A 58 14.34 -8.26 1.55
N ARG A 59 13.67 -7.98 0.43
CA ARG A 59 14.25 -7.32 -0.76
C ARG A 59 13.66 -5.92 -0.93
N ALA A 60 14.51 -4.91 -1.08
CA ALA A 60 14.10 -3.56 -1.43
C ALA A 60 13.56 -3.53 -2.87
N HIS A 61 12.45 -2.83 -3.09
CA HIS A 61 11.86 -2.63 -4.41
C HIS A 61 12.59 -1.49 -5.13
N ARG A 62 12.75 -1.60 -6.44
CA ARG A 62 13.46 -0.60 -7.24
C ARG A 62 12.54 0.52 -7.73
N TRP A 63 11.34 0.16 -8.16
CA TRP A 63 10.47 1.03 -8.94
C TRP A 63 9.25 1.53 -8.17
N SER A 64 8.87 0.84 -7.09
CA SER A 64 7.80 1.26 -6.21
C SER A 64 7.99 0.74 -4.78
N GLU A 65 6.93 0.74 -3.98
CA GLU A 65 6.77 0.03 -2.71
C GLU A 65 5.35 -0.56 -2.65
N ASP A 66 5.17 -1.58 -1.82
CA ASP A 66 3.86 -2.13 -1.44
C ASP A 66 3.63 -2.03 0.08
N GLY A 67 2.37 -2.10 0.50
CA GLY A 67 2.02 -2.12 1.91
C GLY A 67 0.52 -2.20 2.14
N LEU A 68 0.12 -3.01 3.11
CA LEU A 68 -1.28 -3.28 3.46
C LEU A 68 -2.03 -2.00 3.87
N LEU A 69 -3.06 -1.66 3.09
CA LEU A 69 -3.94 -0.49 3.31
C LEU A 69 -3.15 0.83 3.49
N GLY A 70 -2.02 0.94 2.79
CA GLY A 70 -1.05 2.00 3.01
C GLY A 70 -1.31 3.29 2.24
N ILE A 71 -0.64 4.35 2.68
CA ILE A 71 -0.56 5.66 2.01
C ILE A 71 0.90 6.02 1.74
N CYS A 72 1.13 6.87 0.74
CA CYS A 72 2.42 7.53 0.55
C CYS A 72 2.26 8.94 -0.02
N ASP A 73 3.36 9.69 -0.04
CA ASP A 73 3.37 10.94 -0.80
C ASP A 73 3.28 10.65 -2.30
N ARG A 74 2.87 11.64 -3.09
CA ARG A 74 2.62 11.51 -4.55
C ARG A 74 3.82 11.06 -5.39
N ARG A 75 5.03 11.05 -4.82
CA ARG A 75 6.26 10.55 -5.46
C ARG A 75 6.77 9.24 -4.81
N GLN A 76 6.01 8.71 -3.85
CA GLN A 76 6.32 7.52 -3.07
C GLN A 76 7.75 7.56 -2.51
N ASN A 77 8.13 8.70 -1.93
CA ASN A 77 9.37 8.84 -1.18
C ASN A 77 9.20 8.30 0.23
N LEU A 78 8.13 8.69 0.92
CA LEU A 78 7.81 8.30 2.28
C LEU A 78 6.47 7.55 2.28
N CYS A 79 6.50 6.36 2.86
CA CYS A 79 5.43 5.38 2.82
C CYS A 79 4.99 5.03 4.24
N PHE A 80 3.68 4.84 4.42
CA PHE A 80 3.08 4.38 5.65
C PHE A 80 2.11 3.23 5.36
N ALA A 81 2.17 2.16 6.16
CA ALA A 81 1.25 1.02 6.04
C ALA A 81 1.18 0.27 7.37
N ILE A 82 0.24 -0.66 7.47
CA ILE A 82 0.02 -1.45 8.67
C ILE A 82 0.71 -2.81 8.49
N ALA A 83 1.36 -3.30 9.54
CA ALA A 83 1.77 -4.70 9.63
C ALA A 83 1.12 -5.35 10.86
N LEU A 84 0.75 -6.63 10.72
CA LEU A 84 0.04 -7.38 11.77
C LEU A 84 0.74 -8.71 12.06
N TRP A 85 0.60 -9.19 13.29
CA TRP A 85 1.02 -10.54 13.67
C TRP A 85 0.15 -11.10 14.80
N ASN A 86 -0.33 -12.33 14.60
CA ASN A 86 -1.23 -13.05 15.51
C ASN A 86 -0.49 -14.05 16.43
N GLU A 87 0.84 -13.94 16.56
CA GLU A 87 1.76 -14.89 17.22
C GLU A 87 1.88 -16.27 16.59
N ARG A 88 1.17 -16.53 15.48
CA ARG A 88 1.11 -17.84 14.82
C ARG A 88 1.65 -17.82 13.40
N ASP A 89 1.43 -16.72 12.69
CA ASP A 89 1.89 -16.58 11.33
C ASP A 89 3.42 -16.67 11.28
N PRO A 90 3.99 -17.37 10.29
CA PRO A 90 5.44 -17.46 10.11
C PRO A 90 6.05 -16.13 9.62
N ILE A 91 5.21 -15.16 9.27
CA ILE A 91 5.62 -13.85 8.78
C ILE A 91 4.72 -12.74 9.32
N LEU A 92 5.28 -11.52 9.44
CA LEU A 92 4.46 -10.31 9.57
C LEU A 92 3.57 -10.16 8.33
N LYS A 93 2.27 -9.92 8.55
CA LYS A 93 1.32 -9.56 7.51
C LYS A 93 1.49 -8.08 7.16
N GLU A 94 2.47 -7.78 6.31
CA GLU A 94 2.77 -6.42 5.81
C GLU A 94 2.09 -6.10 4.47
N ARG A 95 1.60 -7.12 3.76
CA ARG A 95 1.06 -7.05 2.41
C ARG A 95 0.11 -8.23 2.16
N LEU A 96 -0.75 -8.10 1.16
CA LEU A 96 -1.69 -9.15 0.78
C LEU A 96 -0.98 -10.33 0.10
N PHE A 97 -1.36 -11.54 0.48
CA PHE A 97 -0.92 -12.76 -0.17
C PHE A 97 -1.88 -13.18 -1.30
N GLY A 98 -1.33 -13.87 -2.29
CA GLY A 98 -2.11 -14.54 -3.33
C GLY A 98 -1.24 -15.41 -4.22
N LEU A 99 -1.89 -16.04 -5.18
CA LEU A 99 -1.32 -17.02 -6.08
C LEU A 99 -0.70 -16.33 -7.30
N ALA A 100 0.49 -16.76 -7.70
CA ALA A 100 1.04 -16.43 -9.01
C ALA A 100 0.22 -17.11 -10.12
N GLY A 101 0.30 -16.60 -11.36
CA GLY A 101 -0.45 -17.14 -12.49
C GLY A 101 -0.41 -18.67 -12.65
N PRO A 102 0.77 -19.34 -12.55
CA PRO A 102 0.86 -20.80 -12.62
C PRO A 102 0.34 -21.56 -11.38
N GLU A 103 0.02 -20.86 -10.29
CA GLU A 103 -0.40 -21.46 -9.02
C GLU A 103 -1.93 -21.52 -8.87
N GLY A 104 -2.66 -20.61 -9.52
CA GLY A 104 -4.11 -20.60 -9.56
C GLY A 104 -4.67 -21.33 -10.79
N ASN A 105 -5.81 -21.99 -10.64
CA ASN A 105 -6.51 -22.66 -11.73
C ASN A 105 -7.14 -21.69 -12.74
N HIS A 106 -7.35 -20.42 -12.34
CA HIS A 106 -7.78 -19.33 -13.21
C HIS A 106 -6.76 -18.18 -13.32
N GLY A 107 -5.53 -18.37 -12.85
CA GLY A 107 -4.46 -17.38 -12.94
C GLY A 107 -4.11 -16.73 -11.59
N GLU A 108 -3.82 -15.43 -11.64
CA GLU A 108 -3.47 -14.64 -10.46
C GLU A 108 -4.69 -14.47 -9.55
N ASP A 109 -4.48 -14.61 -8.24
CA ASP A 109 -5.62 -14.76 -7.33
C ASP A 109 -5.26 -14.32 -5.90
N VAL A 110 -5.80 -13.19 -5.46
CA VAL A 110 -5.58 -12.69 -4.10
C VAL A 110 -6.34 -13.54 -3.09
N LYS A 111 -5.64 -14.09 -2.10
CA LYS A 111 -6.22 -15.01 -1.11
C LYS A 111 -6.51 -14.33 0.22
N GLU A 112 -7.00 -13.11 0.16
CA GLU A 112 -7.19 -12.22 1.31
C GLU A 112 -8.55 -11.52 1.22
N TYR A 113 -9.13 -11.15 2.37
CA TYR A 113 -10.37 -10.38 2.39
C TYR A 113 -10.12 -8.96 2.89
N TYR A 114 -10.27 -8.01 1.98
CA TYR A 114 -10.11 -6.59 2.21
C TYR A 114 -11.17 -5.81 1.41
N TYR A 115 -11.52 -4.64 1.92
CA TYR A 115 -12.59 -3.82 1.37
C TYR A 115 -12.22 -2.35 1.44
N TYR A 116 -12.25 -1.67 0.32
CA TYR A 116 -12.24 -0.22 0.29
C TYR A 116 -13.64 0.28 0.64
N LEU A 117 -13.77 1.05 1.71
CA LEU A 117 -15.06 1.45 2.25
C LEU A 117 -15.41 2.89 1.86
N ASP A 118 -14.42 3.77 1.89
CA ASP A 118 -14.62 5.19 1.55
C ASP A 118 -13.33 5.86 1.07
N SER A 119 -13.46 6.87 0.20
CA SER A 119 -12.37 7.74 -0.22
C SER A 119 -12.90 8.94 -1.00
N THR A 120 -12.65 10.16 -0.51
CA THR A 120 -12.92 11.37 -1.30
C THR A 120 -11.88 11.57 -2.41
N PRO A 121 -12.19 12.30 -3.49
CA PRO A 121 -11.26 12.59 -4.60
C PRO A 121 -9.89 13.14 -4.21
N THR A 122 -9.86 14.01 -3.19
CA THR A 122 -8.63 14.58 -2.63
C THR A 122 -8.02 13.73 -1.53
N HIS A 123 -8.64 12.58 -1.22
CA HIS A 123 -8.24 11.69 -0.14
C HIS A 123 -8.22 12.41 1.22
N SER A 124 -9.12 13.39 1.40
CA SER A 124 -9.28 14.13 2.66
C SER A 124 -9.93 13.27 3.74
N TYR A 125 -10.73 12.28 3.33
CA TYR A 125 -11.19 11.16 4.14
C TYR A 125 -11.02 9.87 3.36
N MET A 126 -10.56 8.81 4.01
CA MET A 126 -10.48 7.45 3.45
C MET A 126 -10.70 6.42 4.54
N GLN A 127 -11.32 5.30 4.18
CA GLN A 127 -11.48 4.14 5.05
C GLN A 127 -11.36 2.84 4.25
N ALA A 128 -10.64 1.87 4.82
CA ALA A 128 -10.58 0.51 4.33
C ALA A 128 -10.63 -0.49 5.50
N LEU A 129 -10.99 -1.74 5.19
CA LEU A 129 -11.08 -2.85 6.13
C LEU A 129 -10.23 -4.02 5.63
N TYR A 130 -9.47 -4.63 6.52
CA TYR A 130 -8.81 -5.92 6.30
C TYR A 130 -9.27 -6.95 7.35
N LYS A 131 -9.50 -8.19 6.93
CA LYS A 131 -9.89 -9.30 7.81
C LYS A 131 -8.68 -10.19 8.09
N TYR A 132 -8.17 -10.14 9.32
CA TYR A 132 -6.97 -10.87 9.71
C TYR A 132 -7.28 -12.09 10.60
N PRO A 133 -6.96 -13.33 10.19
CA PRO A 133 -7.28 -14.50 10.99
C PRO A 133 -6.50 -14.59 12.33
N GLN A 134 -7.13 -15.19 13.35
CA GLN A 134 -6.48 -15.48 14.64
C GLN A 134 -5.64 -16.77 14.60
N ALA A 135 -5.93 -17.67 13.66
CA ALA A 135 -5.13 -18.86 13.41
C ALA A 135 -4.01 -18.54 12.40
N GLU A 136 -3.01 -19.43 12.32
CA GLU A 136 -1.97 -19.33 11.29
C GLU A 136 -2.60 -19.26 9.90
N PHE A 137 -2.15 -18.28 9.12
CA PHE A 137 -2.62 -18.08 7.77
C PHE A 137 -2.20 -19.27 6.87
N PRO A 138 -3.12 -19.90 6.13
CA PRO A 138 -2.89 -21.20 5.48
C PRO A 138 -2.18 -21.10 4.11
N TYR A 139 -1.04 -20.39 4.04
CA TYR A 139 -0.29 -20.10 2.80
C TYR A 139 -0.06 -21.35 1.94
N ARG A 140 0.52 -22.40 2.54
CA ARG A 140 0.88 -23.63 1.84
C ARG A 140 -0.34 -24.37 1.30
N ARG A 141 -1.41 -24.47 2.10
CA ARG A 141 -2.63 -25.18 1.72
C ARG A 141 -3.30 -24.49 0.53
N LEU A 142 -3.37 -23.15 0.53
CA LEU A 142 -3.92 -22.38 -0.58
C LEU A 142 -3.19 -22.67 -1.90
N VAL A 143 -1.85 -22.69 -1.89
CA VAL A 143 -1.04 -22.97 -3.08
C VAL A 143 -1.19 -24.43 -3.53
N GLU A 144 -1.04 -25.39 -2.62
CA GLU A 144 -1.06 -26.83 -2.97
C GLU A 144 -2.42 -27.27 -3.51
N GLU A 145 -3.51 -26.76 -2.92
CA GLU A 145 -4.87 -27.12 -3.32
C GLU A 145 -5.24 -26.50 -4.67
N ASN A 146 -4.93 -25.23 -4.91
CA ASN A 146 -5.24 -24.59 -6.20
C ASN A 146 -4.40 -25.16 -7.36
N ARG A 147 -3.13 -25.52 -7.13
CA ARG A 147 -2.30 -26.21 -8.16
C ARG A 147 -2.83 -27.58 -8.60
N ARG A 148 -3.62 -28.25 -7.75
CA ARG A 148 -4.21 -29.57 -8.07
C ARG A 148 -5.49 -29.47 -8.90
N ARG A 149 -6.09 -28.28 -8.99
CA ARG A 149 -7.35 -28.06 -9.69
C ARG A 149 -7.11 -27.79 -11.17
N ASP A 150 -8.06 -28.21 -11.99
CA ASP A 150 -8.09 -27.82 -13.39
C ASP A 150 -8.92 -26.54 -13.57
N ARG A 151 -8.92 -26.02 -14.80
CA ARG A 151 -9.66 -24.81 -15.19
C ARG A 151 -11.20 -24.93 -15.11
N PHE A 152 -11.74 -26.10 -14.77
CA PHE A 152 -13.18 -26.33 -14.68
C PHE A 152 -13.66 -26.47 -13.22
N ALA A 153 -12.74 -26.73 -12.30
CA ALA A 153 -13.02 -26.72 -10.87
C ALA A 153 -13.15 -25.28 -10.32
N PRO A 154 -13.99 -25.05 -9.29
CA PRO A 154 -14.00 -23.77 -8.59
C PRO A 154 -12.68 -23.53 -7.86
N GLU A 155 -12.29 -22.27 -7.73
CA GLU A 155 -11.15 -21.85 -6.90
C GLU A 155 -11.31 -22.32 -5.45
N PHE A 156 -10.19 -22.57 -4.79
CA PHE A 156 -10.16 -22.84 -3.35
C PHE A 156 -9.79 -21.59 -2.59
N GLU A 157 -10.78 -21.09 -1.87
CA GLU A 157 -10.75 -19.80 -1.22
C GLU A 157 -10.24 -19.87 0.22
N LEU A 158 -9.82 -18.72 0.75
CA LEU A 158 -9.41 -18.62 2.15
C LEU A 158 -10.55 -19.04 3.09
N MET A 159 -11.82 -18.77 2.75
CA MET A 159 -12.98 -19.25 3.50
C MET A 159 -13.06 -20.78 3.58
N ASP A 160 -12.69 -21.51 2.52
CA ASP A 160 -12.76 -22.98 2.47
C ASP A 160 -11.75 -23.67 3.41
N THR A 161 -10.80 -22.89 3.94
CA THR A 161 -9.80 -23.40 4.87
C THR A 161 -10.34 -23.61 6.28
N GLY A 162 -11.45 -22.95 6.64
CA GLY A 162 -12.01 -22.91 7.99
C GLY A 162 -11.29 -21.92 8.94
N VAL A 163 -10.38 -21.09 8.42
CA VAL A 163 -9.60 -20.15 9.24
C VAL A 163 -10.49 -19.09 9.91
N PHE A 164 -11.65 -18.79 9.31
CA PHE A 164 -12.64 -17.84 9.81
C PHE A 164 -13.78 -18.49 10.62
N ASP A 165 -13.81 -19.81 10.78
CA ASP A 165 -14.87 -20.50 11.52
C ASP A 165 -14.98 -19.93 12.96
N GLU A 166 -16.20 -19.90 13.50
CA GLU A 166 -16.52 -19.33 14.82
C GLU A 166 -16.15 -17.84 14.98
N ASP A 167 -16.12 -17.08 13.87
CA ASP A 167 -15.73 -15.68 13.84
C ASP A 167 -14.31 -15.42 14.38
N ARG A 168 -13.37 -16.37 14.19
CA ARG A 168 -11.99 -16.30 14.72
C ARG A 168 -11.07 -15.40 13.88
N TYR A 169 -11.38 -14.13 13.84
CA TYR A 169 -10.58 -13.12 13.14
C TYR A 169 -10.68 -11.75 13.79
N PHE A 170 -9.82 -10.86 13.34
CA PHE A 170 -9.85 -9.44 13.63
C PHE A 170 -10.34 -8.69 12.41
N ASP A 171 -11.31 -7.79 12.60
CA ASP A 171 -11.49 -6.70 11.65
C ASP A 171 -10.47 -5.60 11.98
N VAL A 172 -9.73 -5.16 10.97
CA VAL A 172 -8.75 -4.08 11.07
C VAL A 172 -9.17 -2.97 10.12
N PHE A 173 -9.77 -1.92 10.68
CA PHE A 173 -10.12 -0.72 9.93
C PHE A 173 -8.93 0.24 9.91
N ALA A 174 -8.60 0.74 8.72
CA ALA A 174 -7.63 1.80 8.51
C ALA A 174 -8.36 3.05 8.03
N GLU A 175 -8.34 4.10 8.84
CA GLU A 175 -8.98 5.38 8.54
C GLU A 175 -7.96 6.50 8.47
N TYR A 176 -8.08 7.33 7.44
CA TYR A 176 -7.21 8.47 7.19
C TYR A 176 -8.04 9.74 7.04
N ALA A 177 -7.68 10.79 7.76
CA ALA A 177 -8.32 12.10 7.68
C ALA A 177 -7.30 13.22 7.61
N LYS A 178 -7.46 14.16 6.67
CA LYS A 178 -6.53 15.28 6.53
C LYS A 178 -7.00 16.48 7.33
N ALA A 179 -6.22 16.93 8.31
CA ALA A 179 -6.39 18.25 8.90
C ALA A 179 -5.94 19.34 7.91
N ALA A 180 -4.88 19.04 7.15
CA ALA A 180 -4.30 19.87 6.11
C ALA A 180 -3.65 18.95 5.05
N PRO A 181 -3.20 19.47 3.89
CA PRO A 181 -2.56 18.68 2.84
C PRO A 181 -1.34 17.87 3.29
N ASP A 182 -0.62 18.38 4.29
CA ASP A 182 0.60 17.85 4.89
C ASP A 182 0.39 17.42 6.35
N ASP A 183 -0.85 17.08 6.72
CA ASP A 183 -1.23 16.71 8.09
C ASP A 183 -2.36 15.66 8.05
N VAL A 184 -1.96 14.40 8.24
CA VAL A 184 -2.81 13.21 8.11
C VAL A 184 -2.98 12.55 9.47
N LEU A 185 -4.22 12.48 9.94
CA LEU A 185 -4.65 11.68 11.08
C LEU A 185 -4.89 10.25 10.60
N ILE A 186 -4.47 9.28 11.42
CA ILE A 186 -4.56 7.86 11.14
C ILE A 186 -5.23 7.19 12.34
N ARG A 187 -6.42 6.61 12.13
CA ARG A 187 -7.15 5.84 13.13
C ARG A 187 -7.15 4.37 12.71
N LEU A 188 -6.61 3.50 13.56
CA LEU A 188 -6.69 2.06 13.38
C LEU A 188 -7.67 1.49 14.40
N THR A 189 -8.78 0.92 13.92
CA THR A 189 -9.80 0.30 14.79
C THR A 189 -9.73 -1.21 14.62
N LEU A 190 -9.47 -1.92 15.72
CA LEU A 190 -9.22 -3.35 15.75
C LEU A 190 -10.30 -4.03 16.56
N VAL A 191 -11.07 -4.91 15.91
CA VAL A 191 -12.20 -5.60 16.54
C VAL A 191 -11.95 -7.10 16.55
N ASN A 192 -11.87 -7.70 17.73
CA ASN A 192 -11.88 -9.16 17.85
C ASN A 192 -13.32 -9.66 17.59
N ARG A 193 -13.57 -10.27 16.44
CA ARG A 193 -14.92 -10.70 16.04
C ARG A 193 -15.38 -11.98 16.72
N ARG A 194 -14.47 -12.69 17.40
CA ARG A 194 -14.78 -13.93 18.09
C ARG A 194 -15.89 -13.69 19.09
N ARG A 195 -16.95 -14.50 19.02
CA ARG A 195 -18.05 -14.44 19.99
C ARG A 195 -17.68 -15.25 21.23
N SER A 196 -18.13 -14.80 22.39
CA SER A 196 -18.07 -15.61 23.60
C SER A 196 -19.13 -16.71 23.53
N PRO A 197 -18.79 -18.02 23.58
CA PRO A 197 -19.80 -19.04 23.81
C PRO A 197 -20.44 -18.83 25.17
N SER A 198 -21.73 -19.13 25.26
CA SER A 198 -22.46 -19.22 26.53
C SER A 198 -21.90 -20.38 27.36
N GLY A 199 -21.03 -20.09 28.33
CA GLY A 199 -20.49 -21.11 29.25
C GLY A 199 -19.00 -21.01 29.62
N GLY A 200 -18.35 -19.88 29.35
CA GLY A 200 -16.93 -19.63 29.63
C GLY A 200 -16.33 -18.90 28.44
N GLY A 201 -16.01 -17.62 28.61
CA GLY A 201 -15.53 -16.80 27.50
C GLY A 201 -14.22 -17.35 26.92
N PRO A 202 -14.03 -17.33 25.59
CA PRO A 202 -12.76 -17.71 24.99
C PRO A 202 -11.67 -16.78 25.49
N ALA A 203 -10.45 -17.30 25.60
CA ALA A 203 -9.30 -16.50 25.99
C ALA A 203 -9.14 -15.29 25.04
N PRO A 204 -8.66 -14.14 25.56
CA PRO A 204 -8.23 -13.03 24.73
C PRO A 204 -7.28 -13.50 23.63
N ALA A 205 -7.40 -12.90 22.45
CA ALA A 205 -6.50 -13.17 21.34
C ALA A 205 -5.44 -12.08 21.28
N ARG A 206 -4.17 -12.49 21.18
CA ARG A 206 -3.05 -11.57 21.02
C ARG A 206 -3.02 -11.04 19.58
N LEU A 207 -2.81 -9.74 19.45
CA LEU A 207 -2.57 -9.08 18.17
C LEU A 207 -1.45 -8.06 18.32
N HIS A 208 -0.41 -8.21 17.52
CA HIS A 208 0.65 -7.22 17.38
C HIS A 208 0.30 -6.32 16.20
N VAL A 209 0.20 -5.02 16.45
CA VAL A 209 -0.06 -4.01 15.42
C VAL A 209 1.20 -3.17 15.28
N LEU A 210 1.70 -3.10 14.05
CA LEU A 210 2.95 -2.44 13.74
C LEU A 210 2.75 -1.47 12.58
N PRO A 211 2.23 -0.24 12.82
CA PRO A 211 2.26 0.80 11.81
C PRO A 211 3.71 1.09 11.41
N HIS A 212 4.02 0.89 10.14
CA HIS A 212 5.33 1.10 9.55
C HIS A 212 5.39 2.47 8.89
N LEU A 213 6.53 3.14 9.03
CA LEU A 213 6.91 4.31 8.25
C LEU A 213 8.27 4.03 7.62
N TRP A 214 8.42 4.21 6.31
CA TRP A 214 9.68 3.96 5.63
C TRP A 214 9.89 4.82 4.40
N PHE A 215 11.15 5.04 4.06
CA PHE A 215 11.51 5.64 2.79
C PHE A 215 11.65 4.55 1.71
N ARG A 216 11.08 4.79 0.53
CA ARG A 216 11.37 3.96 -0.66
C ARG A 216 12.86 4.00 -0.95
N ASN A 217 13.47 2.85 -1.14
CA ASN A 217 14.90 2.79 -1.38
C ASN A 217 15.22 3.37 -2.77
N THR A 218 15.81 4.56 -2.81
CA THR A 218 16.31 5.18 -4.03
C THR A 218 17.83 5.35 -4.02
N TRP A 219 18.51 5.13 -2.89
CA TRP A 219 19.92 5.47 -2.71
C TRP A 219 20.86 4.29 -2.98
N SER A 220 20.38 3.05 -2.91
CA SER A 220 21.24 1.85 -3.01
C SER A 220 21.62 1.46 -4.43
N TRP A 221 21.16 2.20 -5.43
CA TRP A 221 21.26 1.84 -6.86
C TRP A 221 22.50 2.41 -7.56
N GLY A 222 23.37 3.16 -6.87
CA GLY A 222 24.67 3.59 -7.40
C GLY A 222 24.68 4.96 -8.07
N HIS A 223 23.65 5.77 -7.85
CA HIS A 223 23.56 7.14 -8.37
C HIS A 223 24.01 8.15 -7.31
N ALA A 224 25.19 8.75 -7.51
CA ALA A 224 25.86 9.60 -6.50
C ALA A 224 25.08 10.87 -6.09
N TRP A 225 24.11 11.32 -6.89
CA TRP A 225 23.27 12.49 -6.58
C TRP A 225 22.08 12.18 -5.68
N LEU A 226 21.83 10.90 -5.37
CA LEU A 226 20.75 10.47 -4.48
C LEU A 226 21.27 10.42 -3.04
N THR A 227 20.60 11.16 -2.17
CA THR A 227 20.95 11.24 -0.75
C THR A 227 20.06 10.30 0.05
N LYS A 228 20.67 9.46 0.88
CA LYS A 228 19.95 8.59 1.81
C LYS A 228 19.16 9.46 2.82
N PRO A 229 17.84 9.28 2.94
CA PRO A 229 17.03 9.96 3.94
C PRO A 229 17.21 9.31 5.32
N GLU A 230 16.62 9.90 6.36
CA GLU A 230 16.77 9.40 7.71
C GLU A 230 15.45 9.46 8.50
N LEU A 231 15.17 8.39 9.23
CA LEU A 231 14.20 8.31 10.31
C LEU A 231 14.97 8.25 11.64
N HIS A 232 14.50 8.98 12.65
CA HIS A 232 15.01 8.83 14.02
C HIS A 232 13.94 9.11 15.06
N ALA A 233 14.10 8.57 16.27
CA ALA A 233 13.25 8.93 17.39
C ALA A 233 13.64 10.31 17.98
N GLU A 234 12.66 11.16 18.23
CA GLU A 234 12.83 12.45 18.93
C GLU A 234 12.26 12.40 20.37
N GLY A 235 11.50 11.36 20.68
CA GLY A 235 10.95 11.10 22.02
C GLY A 235 10.08 9.85 22.02
N PRO A 236 9.47 9.50 23.16
CA PRO A 236 8.56 8.36 23.26
C PRO A 236 7.41 8.47 22.25
N GLY A 237 7.30 7.52 21.34
CA GLY A 237 6.28 7.52 20.29
C GLY A 237 6.38 8.66 19.26
N VAL A 238 7.53 9.33 19.13
CA VAL A 238 7.72 10.40 18.14
C VAL A 238 8.86 10.06 17.19
N VAL A 239 8.54 9.93 15.90
CA VAL A 239 9.51 9.67 14.82
C VAL A 239 9.62 10.92 13.94
N VAL A 240 10.85 11.31 13.64
CA VAL A 240 11.16 12.37 12.67
C VAL A 240 11.70 11.74 11.39
N ALA A 241 11.08 12.09 10.26
CA ALA A 241 11.48 11.68 8.93
C ALA A 241 12.06 12.87 8.16
N ASN A 242 13.36 12.81 7.88
CA ASN A 242 14.09 13.85 7.16
C ASN A 242 14.45 13.39 5.76
N SER A 243 14.03 14.17 4.77
CA SER A 243 14.44 13.95 3.39
C SER A 243 14.64 15.27 2.64
N LYS A 244 15.40 15.22 1.55
CA LYS A 244 15.60 16.38 0.66
C LYS A 244 14.29 16.89 0.05
N HIS A 245 13.34 15.98 -0.23
CA HIS A 245 12.12 16.30 -0.97
C HIS A 245 10.95 16.74 -0.10
N LEU A 246 10.72 16.06 1.03
CA LEU A 246 9.61 16.37 1.94
C LEU A 246 10.03 17.24 3.14
N LYS A 247 11.32 17.59 3.24
CA LYS A 247 11.91 18.18 4.45
C LYS A 247 11.63 17.26 5.65
N SER A 248 11.37 17.83 6.81
CA SER A 248 11.03 17.11 8.04
C SER A 248 9.54 16.81 8.11
N GLN A 249 9.21 15.57 8.45
CA GLN A 249 7.87 15.11 8.79
C GLN A 249 7.93 14.44 10.17
N TRP A 250 6.86 14.54 10.95
CA TRP A 250 6.73 13.94 12.27
C TRP A 250 5.60 12.93 12.24
N LEU A 251 5.88 11.70 12.68
CA LEU A 251 4.88 10.71 13.03
C LEU A 251 4.74 10.66 14.54
N TYR A 252 3.57 11.06 15.03
CA TYR A 252 3.18 10.94 16.43
C TYR A 252 2.38 9.65 16.61
N CYS A 253 2.77 8.85 17.60
CA CYS A 253 2.14 7.58 17.99
C CYS A 253 1.55 7.70 19.39
N ASP A 254 0.22 7.61 19.51
CA ASP A 254 -0.46 7.74 20.80
C ASP A 254 -0.11 6.55 21.72
N GLY A 255 -0.04 6.78 23.04
CA GLY A 255 0.32 5.75 24.00
C GLY A 255 1.80 5.36 24.08
N ALA A 256 2.69 6.06 23.34
CA ALA A 256 4.15 5.89 23.38
C ALA A 256 4.62 4.42 23.20
N PRO A 257 4.25 3.76 22.09
CA PRO A 257 4.67 2.39 21.81
C PRO A 257 6.19 2.27 21.67
N GLU A 258 6.69 1.05 21.75
CA GLU A 258 8.07 0.74 21.40
C GLU A 258 8.32 1.07 19.91
N LEU A 259 9.45 1.71 19.61
CA LEU A 259 9.82 2.06 18.25
C LEU A 259 10.99 1.16 17.79
N LEU A 260 10.76 0.39 16.73
CA LEU A 260 11.73 -0.56 16.19
C LEU A 260 12.27 -0.04 14.86
N PHE A 261 13.57 0.30 14.82
CA PHE A 261 14.21 0.88 13.63
C PHE A 261 15.02 -0.15 12.85
N THR A 262 15.01 -0.02 11.53
CA THR A 262 15.90 -0.75 10.62
C THR A 262 16.12 0.06 9.34
N GLU A 263 16.77 -0.54 8.36
CA GLU A 263 16.95 0.04 7.03
C GLU A 263 16.02 -0.62 6.01
N ASN A 264 15.45 0.13 5.07
CA ASN A 264 14.77 -0.44 3.91
C ASN A 264 15.79 -0.91 2.85
N GLU A 265 16.69 -1.81 3.26
CA GLU A 265 17.81 -2.31 2.48
C GLU A 265 17.69 -3.82 2.30
N SER A 266 17.99 -4.33 1.11
CA SER A 266 17.88 -5.77 0.84
C SER A 266 18.76 -6.59 1.79
N ASN A 267 18.20 -7.64 2.39
CA ASN A 267 18.94 -8.64 3.14
C ASN A 267 19.65 -9.58 2.15
N ALA A 268 20.86 -9.19 1.76
CA ALA A 268 21.68 -9.91 0.79
C ALA A 268 22.09 -11.31 1.27
N GLU A 269 22.24 -11.50 2.57
CA GLU A 269 22.60 -12.81 3.14
C GLU A 269 21.49 -13.81 2.89
N ARG A 270 20.25 -13.42 3.18
CA ARG A 270 19.07 -14.27 2.96
C ARG A 270 18.80 -14.50 1.47
N LEU A 271 18.90 -13.46 0.66
CA LEU A 271 18.46 -13.49 -0.75
C LEU A 271 19.49 -14.13 -1.68
N TRP A 272 20.77 -13.89 -1.43
CA TRP A 272 21.86 -14.23 -2.36
C TRP A 272 23.06 -14.91 -1.69
N GLY A 273 23.02 -15.17 -0.38
CA GLY A 273 24.13 -15.80 0.35
C GLY A 273 25.37 -14.92 0.46
N VAL A 274 25.23 -13.60 0.30
CA VAL A 274 26.33 -12.63 0.35
C VAL A 274 26.21 -11.77 1.61
N PRO A 275 27.30 -11.47 2.33
CA PRO A 275 27.25 -10.65 3.55
C PRO A 275 26.53 -9.33 3.37
N ASN A 276 25.75 -8.93 4.37
CA ASN A 276 25.04 -7.66 4.35
C ASN A 276 26.01 -6.48 4.45
N LYS A 277 25.76 -5.41 3.68
CA LYS A 277 26.54 -4.17 3.76
C LYS A 277 26.30 -3.40 5.06
N LEU A 278 25.11 -3.56 5.63
CA LEU A 278 24.66 -2.93 6.86
C LEU A 278 24.17 -4.01 7.83
N PRO A 279 24.33 -3.81 9.15
CA PRO A 279 23.91 -4.80 10.15
C PRO A 279 22.39 -4.94 10.26
N HIS A 280 21.65 -3.84 10.01
CA HIS A 280 20.20 -3.77 10.06
C HIS A 280 19.67 -3.64 8.62
N VAL A 281 18.77 -4.54 8.24
CA VAL A 281 18.23 -4.68 6.87
C VAL A 281 16.71 -4.81 6.89
N LYS A 282 16.05 -4.83 5.73
CA LYS A 282 14.60 -4.63 5.56
C LYS A 282 13.72 -5.51 6.44
N ASP A 283 14.12 -6.76 6.68
CA ASP A 283 13.41 -7.74 7.49
C ASP A 283 13.82 -7.73 8.98
N GLY A 284 14.63 -6.77 9.44
CA GLY A 284 15.07 -6.69 10.83
C GLY A 284 13.92 -6.56 11.85
N ILE A 285 12.87 -5.81 11.52
CA ILE A 285 11.66 -5.70 12.36
C ILE A 285 10.90 -7.04 12.38
N HIS A 286 10.81 -7.72 11.25
CA HIS A 286 10.22 -9.06 11.17
C HIS A 286 10.99 -10.04 12.05
N ASP A 287 12.32 -10.06 11.96
CA ASP A 287 13.17 -10.93 12.78
C ASP A 287 13.04 -10.64 14.28
N ALA A 288 12.96 -9.36 14.67
CA ALA A 288 12.79 -8.99 16.08
C ALA A 288 11.45 -9.46 16.66
N ILE A 289 10.37 -9.32 15.89
CA ILE A 289 9.00 -9.63 16.35
C ILE A 289 8.69 -11.12 16.24
N VAL A 290 8.89 -11.72 15.07
CA VAL A 290 8.49 -13.10 14.78
C VAL A 290 9.51 -14.10 15.31
N ASN A 291 10.81 -13.79 15.17
CA ASN A 291 11.91 -14.70 15.54
C ASN A 291 12.56 -14.35 16.90
N GLY A 292 12.12 -13.29 17.57
CA GLY A 292 12.68 -12.83 18.84
C GLY A 292 14.10 -12.28 18.75
N ALA A 293 14.61 -12.00 17.54
CA ALA A 293 15.99 -11.60 17.30
C ALA A 293 16.19 -10.09 17.46
N GLN A 294 16.06 -9.59 18.69
CA GLN A 294 16.11 -8.15 19.02
C GLN A 294 17.40 -7.44 18.53
N GLY A 295 18.51 -8.15 18.37
CA GLY A 295 19.75 -7.58 17.79
C GLY A 295 19.65 -7.19 16.31
N ARG A 296 18.53 -7.48 15.64
CA ARG A 296 18.31 -7.19 14.22
C ARG A 296 17.72 -5.80 13.98
N VAL A 297 17.23 -5.12 15.02
CA VAL A 297 16.80 -3.72 14.97
C VAL A 297 17.88 -2.78 15.53
N ASN A 298 17.89 -1.53 15.07
CA ASN A 298 18.89 -0.55 15.43
C ASN A 298 18.60 0.08 16.80
N ALA A 299 19.42 -0.24 17.80
CA ALA A 299 19.32 0.31 19.16
C ALA A 299 19.59 1.82 19.24
N GLU A 300 20.23 2.42 18.22
CA GLU A 300 20.41 3.88 18.12
C GLU A 300 19.10 4.61 17.74
N MET A 301 18.01 3.87 17.49
CA MET A 301 16.70 4.39 17.10
C MET A 301 16.77 5.29 15.85
N ARG A 302 17.52 4.83 14.85
CA ARG A 302 17.76 5.49 13.56
C ARG A 302 17.70 4.50 12.40
N GLY A 303 17.31 4.96 11.22
CA GLY A 303 17.35 4.14 10.00
C GLY A 303 16.54 4.75 8.86
N THR A 304 16.01 3.90 7.98
CA THR A 304 15.13 4.31 6.87
C THR A 304 13.78 3.59 6.88
N LYS A 305 13.57 2.69 7.85
CA LYS A 305 12.29 2.05 8.16
C LYS A 305 12.11 1.99 9.68
N VAL A 306 10.90 2.23 10.16
CA VAL A 306 10.53 2.10 11.58
C VAL A 306 9.16 1.45 11.70
N ALA A 307 8.95 0.72 12.80
CA ALA A 307 7.64 0.27 13.25
C ALA A 307 7.33 0.80 14.64
N ALA A 308 6.09 1.24 14.85
CA ALA A 308 5.54 1.49 16.18
C ALA A 308 4.84 0.21 16.68
N HIS A 309 5.40 -0.48 17.66
CA HIS A 309 4.90 -1.79 18.09
C HIS A 309 3.86 -1.67 19.22
N TYR A 310 2.62 -2.05 18.91
CA TYR A 310 1.52 -2.16 19.86
C TYR A 310 1.14 -3.63 20.08
N PRO A 311 1.59 -4.26 21.17
CA PRO A 311 1.09 -5.57 21.57
C PRO A 311 -0.26 -5.44 22.29
N LEU A 312 -1.31 -6.05 21.74
CA LEU A 312 -2.68 -5.96 22.26
C LEU A 312 -3.21 -7.34 22.67
N ASP A 313 -3.83 -7.43 23.83
CA ASP A 313 -4.67 -8.55 24.22
C ASP A 313 -6.14 -8.12 24.06
N LEU A 314 -6.85 -8.71 23.10
CA LEU A 314 -8.23 -8.33 22.81
C LEU A 314 -9.17 -9.43 23.27
N ALA A 315 -10.03 -9.12 24.24
CA ALA A 315 -11.12 -10.01 24.64
C ALA A 315 -12.10 -10.25 23.46
N PRO A 316 -12.86 -11.35 23.48
CA PRO A 316 -13.90 -11.62 22.47
C PRO A 316 -14.89 -10.45 22.37
N GLY A 317 -15.08 -9.91 21.17
CA GLY A 317 -15.92 -8.73 20.92
C GLY A 317 -15.27 -7.38 21.27
N GLU A 318 -14.07 -7.36 21.88
CA GLU A 318 -13.39 -6.12 22.24
C GLU A 318 -12.98 -5.34 21.00
N THR A 319 -13.12 -4.01 21.10
CA THR A 319 -12.60 -3.05 20.13
C THR A 319 -11.50 -2.22 20.76
N ARG A 320 -10.35 -2.11 20.07
CA ARG A 320 -9.26 -1.20 20.43
C ARG A 320 -9.05 -0.20 19.32
N VAL A 321 -8.77 1.05 19.69
CA VAL A 321 -8.45 2.12 18.75
C VAL A 321 -7.03 2.60 18.99
N LEU A 322 -6.22 2.67 17.93
CA LEU A 322 -4.90 3.28 17.93
C LEU A 322 -4.96 4.56 17.10
N ARG A 323 -4.26 5.61 17.56
CA ARG A 323 -4.23 6.92 16.90
C ARG A 323 -2.79 7.28 16.55
N LEU A 324 -2.58 7.69 15.31
CA LEU A 324 -1.31 8.25 14.84
C LEU A 324 -1.56 9.52 14.04
N ARG A 325 -0.54 10.38 13.93
CA ARG A 325 -0.63 11.61 13.13
C ARG A 325 0.69 11.86 12.41
N LEU A 326 0.65 11.94 11.09
CA LEU A 326 1.79 12.23 10.23
C LEU A 326 1.68 13.68 9.72
N THR A 327 2.65 14.54 10.03
CA THR A 327 2.58 15.95 9.64
C THR A 327 3.93 16.61 9.38
N ALA A 328 3.94 17.68 8.57
CA ALA A 328 5.12 18.51 8.32
C ALA A 328 5.43 19.56 9.40
N ARG A 329 4.69 19.56 10.52
CA ARG A 329 4.84 20.56 11.60
C ARG A 329 4.95 19.90 12.98
N THR A 330 5.67 20.53 13.88
CA THR A 330 5.72 20.10 15.29
C THR A 330 4.42 20.44 15.99
N LEU A 331 3.88 19.48 16.75
CA LEU A 331 2.62 19.63 17.48
C LEU A 331 2.84 19.31 18.97
N PRO A 332 2.64 20.29 19.88
CA PRO A 332 2.70 20.04 21.32
C PRO A 332 1.61 19.09 21.82
N HIS A 333 0.43 19.13 21.18
CA HIS A 333 -0.72 18.28 21.52
C HIS A 333 -1.28 17.60 20.26
N PRO A 334 -0.59 16.58 19.71
CA PRO A 334 -0.92 16.00 18.41
C PRO A 334 -2.34 15.43 18.31
N PHE A 335 -2.91 14.99 19.44
CA PHE A 335 -4.19 14.27 19.48
C PHE A 335 -5.37 15.09 20.05
N GLN A 336 -5.17 16.37 20.41
CA GLN A 336 -6.21 17.17 21.08
C GLN A 336 -7.46 17.38 20.21
N SER A 337 -7.28 17.66 18.91
CA SER A 337 -8.38 17.88 17.95
C SER A 337 -8.66 16.66 17.07
N PHE A 338 -8.22 15.46 17.50
CA PHE A 338 -8.18 14.29 16.62
C PHE A 338 -9.57 13.85 16.16
N GLU A 339 -10.48 13.60 17.12
CA GLU A 339 -11.85 13.15 16.80
C GLU A 339 -12.64 14.23 16.05
N GLU A 340 -12.48 15.50 16.43
CA GLU A 340 -13.17 16.63 15.77
C GLU A 340 -12.80 16.73 14.28
N VAL A 341 -11.51 16.63 13.93
CA VAL A 341 -11.06 16.65 12.54
C VAL A 341 -11.58 15.44 11.78
N LEU A 342 -11.55 14.26 12.39
CA LEU A 342 -11.98 13.02 11.77
C LEU A 342 -13.49 13.04 11.46
N ASP A 343 -14.31 13.42 12.44
CA ASP A 343 -15.76 13.58 12.28
C ASP A 343 -16.10 14.65 11.24
N LEU A 344 -15.34 15.76 11.22
CA LEU A 344 -15.50 16.80 10.20
C LEU A 344 -15.21 16.27 8.79
N ARG A 345 -14.13 15.51 8.60
CA ARG A 345 -13.77 14.93 7.29
C ARG A 345 -14.79 13.87 6.84
N MET A 346 -15.35 13.08 7.76
CA MET A 346 -16.45 12.15 7.49
C MET A 346 -17.71 12.89 7.02
N LYS A 347 -18.13 13.92 7.77
CA LYS A 347 -19.28 14.76 7.42
C LYS A 347 -19.14 15.40 6.04
N GLU A 348 -17.97 15.95 5.74
CA GLU A 348 -17.71 16.56 4.43
C GLU A 348 -17.70 15.54 3.28
N ALA A 349 -17.27 14.30 3.53
CA ALA A 349 -17.38 13.21 2.57
C ALA A 349 -18.86 12.87 2.32
N ASP A 350 -19.67 12.76 3.37
CA ASP A 350 -21.12 12.55 3.26
C ASP A 350 -21.80 13.67 2.46
N ASP A 351 -21.48 14.93 2.80
CA ASP A 351 -21.98 16.12 2.09
C ASP A 351 -21.58 16.06 0.61
N PHE A 352 -20.32 15.73 0.29
CA PHE A 352 -19.85 15.60 -1.09
C PHE A 352 -20.60 14.50 -1.86
N PHE A 353 -20.63 13.26 -1.35
CA PHE A 353 -21.28 12.16 -2.05
C PHE A 353 -22.79 12.36 -2.17
N SER A 354 -23.44 13.08 -1.26
CA SER A 354 -24.85 13.46 -1.40
C SER A 354 -25.12 14.29 -2.66
N THR A 355 -24.13 15.08 -3.12
CA THR A 355 -24.23 15.87 -4.36
C THR A 355 -23.96 15.07 -5.63
N VAL A 356 -23.17 13.99 -5.53
CA VAL A 356 -22.77 13.14 -6.67
C VAL A 356 -23.83 12.06 -6.94
N MET A 357 -24.40 11.48 -5.88
CA MET A 357 -25.29 10.32 -5.99
C MET A 357 -26.72 10.74 -6.38
N PRO A 358 -27.29 10.20 -7.48
CA PRO A 358 -28.63 10.56 -7.94
C PRO A 358 -29.72 10.38 -6.88
N ALA A 359 -30.64 11.36 -6.78
CA ALA A 359 -31.76 11.37 -5.82
C ALA A 359 -32.61 10.07 -5.82
N ARG A 360 -32.74 9.43 -6.98
CA ARG A 360 -33.57 8.23 -7.20
C ARG A 360 -33.02 6.94 -6.60
N LEU A 361 -31.75 6.90 -6.19
CA LEU A 361 -31.13 5.70 -5.65
C LEU A 361 -31.62 5.43 -4.21
N SER A 362 -31.88 4.17 -3.91
CA SER A 362 -32.10 3.69 -2.53
C SER A 362 -30.84 3.88 -1.67
N GLU A 363 -30.97 3.71 -0.35
CA GLU A 363 -29.82 3.76 0.55
C GLU A 363 -28.77 2.69 0.22
N ASP A 364 -29.21 1.46 -0.05
CA ASP A 364 -28.32 0.35 -0.45
C ASP A 364 -27.62 0.65 -1.79
N GLU A 365 -28.34 1.17 -2.79
CA GLU A 365 -27.75 1.53 -4.08
C GLU A 365 -26.73 2.67 -3.95
N ARG A 366 -26.96 3.63 -3.03
CA ARG A 366 -26.01 4.69 -2.70
C ARG A 366 -24.76 4.15 -2.03
N ALA A 367 -24.92 3.22 -1.09
CA ALA A 367 -23.79 2.57 -0.43
C ALA A 367 -22.91 1.83 -1.45
N VAL A 368 -23.51 1.06 -2.36
CA VAL A 368 -22.79 0.37 -3.44
C VAL A 368 -22.07 1.37 -4.36
N MET A 369 -22.74 2.44 -4.78
CA MET A 369 -22.12 3.47 -5.64
C MET A 369 -20.94 4.16 -4.95
N ARG A 370 -21.08 4.57 -3.69
CA ARG A 370 -19.99 5.21 -2.92
C ARG A 370 -18.81 4.27 -2.76
N GLN A 371 -19.08 3.01 -2.42
CA GLN A 371 -18.02 2.01 -2.26
C GLN A 371 -17.29 1.71 -3.58
N ALA A 372 -18.01 1.65 -4.70
CA ALA A 372 -17.41 1.50 -6.03
C ALA A 372 -16.50 2.68 -6.40
N LEU A 373 -16.94 3.92 -6.10
CA LEU A 373 -16.12 5.12 -6.29
C LEU A 373 -14.91 5.13 -5.35
N ALA A 374 -15.07 4.66 -4.11
CA ALA A 374 -13.97 4.48 -3.16
C ALA A 374 -12.94 3.49 -3.71
N GLY A 375 -13.38 2.37 -4.30
CA GLY A 375 -12.50 1.41 -4.97
C GLY A 375 -11.62 2.06 -6.04
N LEU A 376 -12.20 2.89 -6.92
CA LEU A 376 -11.43 3.63 -7.93
C LEU A 376 -10.41 4.60 -7.31
N MET A 377 -10.76 5.25 -6.21
CA MET A 377 -9.87 6.18 -5.51
C MET A 377 -8.74 5.47 -4.78
N TRP A 378 -9.03 4.34 -4.12
CA TRP A 378 -8.02 3.49 -3.49
C TRP A 378 -7.09 2.87 -4.53
N SER A 379 -7.60 2.51 -5.72
CA SER A 379 -6.81 1.92 -6.82
C SER A 379 -5.88 2.90 -7.56
N LYS A 380 -5.80 4.16 -7.15
CA LYS A 380 -4.74 5.07 -7.61
C LYS A 380 -3.40 4.62 -7.04
N GLN A 381 -2.38 4.49 -7.88
CA GLN A 381 -1.05 4.04 -7.48
C GLN A 381 0.05 4.90 -8.07
N TYR A 382 1.14 5.06 -7.33
CA TYR A 382 2.38 5.57 -7.89
C TYR A 382 2.97 4.54 -8.85
N TYR A 383 3.13 4.94 -10.11
CA TYR A 383 3.76 4.12 -11.14
C TYR A 383 5.06 4.76 -11.59
N GLY A 384 6.16 4.36 -10.92
CA GLY A 384 7.52 4.61 -11.36
C GLY A 384 7.97 3.50 -12.31
N TYR A 385 8.40 3.84 -13.52
CA TYR A 385 9.05 2.91 -14.45
C TYR A 385 9.79 3.69 -15.54
N ASP A 386 11.11 3.51 -15.61
CA ASP A 386 11.98 3.99 -16.68
C ASP A 386 12.52 2.75 -17.41
N VAL A 387 12.01 2.51 -18.62
CA VAL A 387 12.34 1.28 -19.37
C VAL A 387 13.80 1.26 -19.79
N ASP A 388 14.38 2.41 -20.14
CA ASP A 388 15.77 2.51 -20.57
C ASP A 388 16.72 2.14 -19.42
N ALA A 389 16.52 2.79 -18.25
CA ALA A 389 17.26 2.46 -17.04
C ALA A 389 16.99 1.03 -16.54
N TRP A 390 15.78 0.51 -16.72
CA TRP A 390 15.47 -0.88 -16.40
C TRP A 390 16.26 -1.85 -17.28
N LEU A 391 16.30 -1.63 -18.61
CA LEU A 391 17.04 -2.47 -19.56
C LEU A 391 18.55 -2.49 -19.30
N ASP A 392 19.13 -1.35 -18.95
CA ASP A 392 20.55 -1.23 -18.65
C ASP A 392 20.92 -1.70 -17.23
N GLY A 393 19.97 -1.63 -16.30
CA GLY A 393 20.16 -1.97 -14.90
C GLY A 393 20.85 -0.87 -14.09
N ASP A 394 21.02 -1.14 -12.80
CA ASP A 394 21.53 -0.16 -11.84
C ASP A 394 23.05 -0.29 -11.63
N PRO A 395 23.83 0.82 -11.61
CA PRO A 395 25.29 0.78 -11.48
C PRO A 395 25.84 0.05 -10.25
N ALA A 396 25.10 0.01 -9.15
CA ALA A 396 25.52 -0.67 -7.92
C ALA A 396 25.27 -2.19 -7.90
N ASN A 397 24.62 -2.71 -8.95
CA ASN A 397 24.26 -4.12 -9.08
C ASN A 397 25.02 -4.79 -10.23
N PRO A 398 25.07 -6.13 -10.26
CA PRO A 398 25.54 -6.85 -11.44
C PRO A 398 24.74 -6.44 -12.68
N PRO A 399 25.38 -6.36 -13.86
CA PRO A 399 24.68 -6.06 -15.08
C PRO A 399 23.57 -7.09 -15.32
N PRO A 400 22.38 -6.66 -15.77
CA PRO A 400 21.30 -7.58 -16.07
C PRO A 400 21.65 -8.49 -17.25
N PRO A 401 20.99 -9.65 -17.39
CA PRO A 401 21.25 -10.57 -18.49
C PRO A 401 21.02 -9.91 -19.87
N PRO A 402 21.90 -10.16 -20.87
CA PRO A 402 21.83 -9.53 -22.18
C PRO A 402 20.53 -9.84 -22.93
N GLU A 403 19.88 -10.97 -22.64
CA GLU A 403 18.60 -11.39 -23.21
C GLU A 403 17.51 -10.31 -23.06
N ARG A 404 17.57 -9.52 -21.97
CA ARG A 404 16.59 -8.44 -21.71
C ARG A 404 16.60 -7.35 -22.77
N LYS A 405 17.74 -7.09 -23.42
CA LYS A 405 17.85 -6.11 -24.51
C LYS A 405 17.10 -6.51 -25.78
N HIS A 406 16.68 -7.78 -25.86
CA HIS A 406 15.87 -8.32 -26.96
C HIS A 406 14.54 -8.90 -26.47
N GLY A 407 14.28 -8.83 -25.16
CA GLY A 407 13.11 -9.38 -24.50
C GLY A 407 11.98 -8.36 -24.32
N ARG A 408 11.20 -8.58 -23.27
CA ARG A 408 10.06 -7.74 -22.90
C ARG A 408 10.48 -6.26 -22.80
N ASN A 409 9.64 -5.37 -23.31
CA ASN A 409 9.81 -3.91 -23.31
C ASN A 409 11.04 -3.33 -24.02
N SER A 410 11.85 -4.14 -24.72
CA SER A 410 13.05 -3.66 -25.45
C SER A 410 12.77 -2.57 -26.48
N GLU A 411 11.57 -2.55 -27.08
CA GLU A 411 11.14 -1.53 -28.05
C GLU A 411 10.57 -0.24 -27.40
N TRP A 412 10.46 -0.20 -26.07
CA TRP A 412 9.73 0.84 -25.31
C TRP A 412 10.65 1.75 -24.49
N MET A 413 11.92 1.93 -24.89
CA MET A 413 12.92 2.74 -24.16
C MET A 413 12.49 4.19 -23.87
N HIS A 414 11.54 4.73 -24.63
CA HIS A 414 11.00 6.08 -24.42
C HIS A 414 9.97 6.16 -23.28
N VAL A 415 9.52 5.01 -22.75
CA VAL A 415 8.57 4.95 -21.64
C VAL A 415 9.27 5.32 -20.34
N HIS A 416 8.94 6.50 -19.84
CA HIS A 416 9.36 6.99 -18.53
C HIS A 416 8.15 7.53 -17.78
N THR A 417 7.82 6.86 -16.68
CA THR A 417 6.66 7.14 -15.84
C THR A 417 7.10 7.39 -14.40
N SER A 418 6.48 8.40 -13.77
CA SER A 418 6.65 8.74 -12.36
C SER A 418 5.45 9.58 -11.94
N ASP A 419 4.27 8.98 -11.99
CA ASP A 419 3.00 9.66 -11.75
C ASP A 419 2.02 8.75 -11.00
N ILE A 420 0.94 9.35 -10.51
CA ILE A 420 -0.18 8.62 -9.91
C ILE A 420 -1.15 8.22 -11.01
N LEU A 421 -1.34 6.91 -11.20
CA LEU A 421 -2.20 6.34 -12.21
C LEU A 421 -3.32 5.49 -11.58
N SER A 422 -4.52 5.51 -12.16
CA SER A 422 -5.61 4.60 -11.79
C SER A 422 -5.33 3.20 -12.35
N MET A 423 -5.27 2.20 -11.47
CA MET A 423 -5.10 0.81 -11.88
C MET A 423 -6.44 0.06 -11.90
N PRO A 424 -6.58 -1.02 -12.71
CA PRO A 424 -7.76 -1.90 -12.64
C PRO A 424 -7.92 -2.50 -11.25
N ASP A 425 -6.82 -2.94 -10.64
CA ASP A 425 -6.75 -3.43 -9.27
C ASP A 425 -5.37 -3.13 -8.65
N LYS A 426 -5.26 -3.13 -7.30
CA LYS A 426 -3.98 -2.88 -6.60
C LYS A 426 -3.14 -4.10 -6.30
N TRP A 427 -3.70 -5.27 -6.49
CA TRP A 427 -3.02 -6.52 -6.24
C TRP A 427 -2.80 -7.30 -7.52
N GLU A 428 -3.85 -7.61 -8.28
CA GLU A 428 -3.76 -8.43 -9.50
C GLU A 428 -3.09 -7.64 -10.64
N TYR A 429 -3.55 -6.41 -10.86
CA TYR A 429 -3.08 -5.56 -11.95
C TYR A 429 -2.37 -4.29 -11.46
N PRO A 430 -1.21 -4.36 -10.76
CA PRO A 430 -0.48 -3.19 -10.27
C PRO A 430 0.29 -2.45 -11.39
N TRP A 431 -0.37 -2.32 -12.54
CA TRP A 431 0.09 -1.73 -13.79
C TRP A 431 -1.11 -1.15 -14.54
N PHE A 432 -0.87 -0.11 -15.34
CA PHE A 432 -1.95 0.56 -16.05
C PHE A 432 -2.21 -0.11 -17.39
N ALA A 433 -3.45 -0.54 -17.60
CA ALA A 433 -3.92 -0.98 -18.90
C ALA A 433 -4.57 0.20 -19.63
N ALA A 434 -4.04 0.54 -20.82
CA ALA A 434 -4.42 1.76 -21.52
C ALA A 434 -5.92 1.83 -21.88
N TRP A 435 -6.55 0.67 -22.15
CA TRP A 435 -7.98 0.63 -22.47
C TRP A 435 -8.84 0.77 -21.21
N ASP A 436 -8.55 0.04 -20.13
CA ASP A 436 -9.23 0.18 -18.83
C ASP A 436 -9.18 1.61 -18.33
N LEU A 437 -8.05 2.30 -18.52
CA LEU A 437 -7.90 3.69 -18.10
C LEU A 437 -8.97 4.61 -18.70
N ALA A 438 -9.34 4.40 -19.97
CA ALA A 438 -10.41 5.17 -20.60
C ALA A 438 -11.76 4.88 -19.93
N PHE A 439 -12.03 3.63 -19.55
CA PHE A 439 -13.23 3.26 -18.83
C PHE A 439 -13.24 3.80 -17.39
N HIS A 440 -12.10 3.82 -16.70
CA HIS A 440 -11.96 4.44 -15.37
C HIS A 440 -12.27 5.94 -15.39
N CYS A 441 -11.86 6.64 -16.46
CA CYS A 441 -12.08 8.08 -16.58
C CYS A 441 -13.56 8.48 -16.55
N VAL A 442 -14.47 7.60 -17.03
CA VAL A 442 -15.92 7.89 -17.07
C VAL A 442 -16.52 8.06 -15.67
N PRO A 443 -16.44 7.08 -14.74
CA PRO A 443 -16.93 7.25 -13.38
C PRO A 443 -16.07 8.24 -12.57
N ILE A 444 -14.76 8.32 -12.80
CA ILE A 444 -13.90 9.29 -12.11
C ILE A 444 -14.32 10.73 -12.45
N ALA A 445 -14.72 11.01 -13.68
CA ALA A 445 -15.14 12.36 -14.08
C ALA A 445 -16.37 12.88 -13.30
N LEU A 446 -17.15 11.99 -12.67
CA LEU A 446 -18.26 12.36 -11.78
C LEU A 446 -17.78 13.04 -10.50
N ILE A 447 -16.57 12.72 -10.03
CA ILE A 447 -16.05 13.16 -8.73
C ILE A 447 -14.74 13.95 -8.83
N ASP A 448 -13.96 13.78 -9.89
CA ASP A 448 -12.65 14.38 -10.09
C ASP A 448 -12.36 14.59 -11.59
N PRO A 449 -13.07 15.53 -12.26
CA PRO A 449 -12.93 15.74 -13.71
C PRO A 449 -11.52 16.16 -14.13
N ASP A 450 -10.78 16.86 -13.26
CA ASP A 450 -9.40 17.24 -13.53
C ASP A 450 -8.48 16.01 -13.57
N PHE A 451 -8.60 15.09 -12.61
CA PHE A 451 -7.82 13.84 -12.63
C PHE A 451 -8.15 12.97 -13.85
N ALA A 452 -9.44 12.83 -14.21
CA ALA A 452 -9.85 12.12 -15.43
C ALA A 452 -9.23 12.73 -16.70
N LYS A 453 -9.25 14.07 -16.82
CA LYS A 453 -8.62 14.77 -17.94
C LYS A 453 -7.10 14.56 -17.99
N ARG A 454 -6.42 14.66 -16.85
CA ARG A 454 -4.97 14.41 -16.76
C ARG A 454 -4.63 12.97 -17.14
N HIS A 455 -5.42 11.99 -16.71
CA HIS A 455 -5.23 10.59 -17.06
C HIS A 455 -5.35 10.33 -18.57
N SER A 456 -6.41 10.82 -19.19
CA SER A 456 -6.58 10.72 -20.63
C SER A 456 -5.42 11.40 -21.40
N SER A 457 -4.93 12.53 -20.89
CA SER A 457 -3.79 13.24 -21.49
C SER A 457 -2.45 12.52 -21.27
N SER A 458 -2.27 11.85 -20.13
CA SER A 458 -1.05 11.12 -19.76
C SER A 458 -0.80 9.93 -20.69
N CYS A 459 -1.84 9.23 -21.13
CA CYS A 459 -1.69 8.21 -22.18
C CYS A 459 -1.11 8.79 -23.49
N CYS A 460 -1.43 10.03 -23.81
CA CYS A 460 -1.01 10.72 -25.04
C CYS A 460 0.28 11.53 -24.89
N ALA A 461 0.96 11.46 -23.74
CA ALA A 461 2.17 12.21 -23.49
C ALA A 461 3.36 11.64 -24.27
N SER A 462 4.34 12.49 -24.60
CA SER A 462 5.53 12.10 -25.36
C SER A 462 6.41 11.05 -24.66
N GLY A 463 6.30 10.91 -23.34
CA GLY A 463 6.99 9.91 -22.53
C GLY A 463 6.24 8.57 -22.39
N THR A 464 5.10 8.42 -23.05
CA THR A 464 4.24 7.23 -22.99
C THR A 464 3.75 6.80 -24.37
N CYS A 465 4.07 7.51 -25.45
CA CYS A 465 3.63 7.16 -26.81
C CYS A 465 4.80 7.25 -27.79
N THR A 466 4.86 6.35 -28.77
CA THR A 466 5.90 6.38 -29.81
C THR A 466 5.72 7.58 -30.74
N LEU A 467 6.79 7.98 -31.44
CA LEU A 467 6.73 8.97 -32.51
C LEU A 467 5.74 8.62 -33.65
N THR A 468 5.36 7.34 -33.76
CA THR A 468 4.37 6.83 -34.73
C THR A 468 2.94 6.77 -34.16
N GLY A 469 2.72 7.27 -32.95
CA GLY A 469 1.41 7.30 -32.30
C GLY A 469 0.98 5.97 -31.69
N ARG A 470 1.91 5.05 -31.39
CA ARG A 470 1.60 3.80 -30.69
C ARG A 470 1.66 4.00 -29.19
N PHE A 471 0.59 3.58 -28.53
CA PHE A 471 0.55 3.46 -27.07
C PHE A 471 1.15 2.13 -26.62
N PRO A 472 1.75 2.07 -25.42
CA PRO A 472 2.15 0.83 -24.80
C PRO A 472 0.98 -0.14 -24.81
N PRO A 473 1.23 -1.41 -25.13
CA PRO A 473 0.18 -2.32 -25.54
C PRO A 473 -0.84 -2.53 -24.43
N THR A 474 -2.11 -2.54 -24.83
CA THR A 474 -3.27 -2.96 -24.02
C THR A 474 -3.15 -4.40 -23.53
N SER A 475 -2.33 -5.21 -24.21
CA SER A 475 -2.10 -6.63 -23.95
C SER A 475 -0.82 -6.83 -23.14
N GLY A 476 -0.81 -6.44 -21.87
CA GLY A 476 0.14 -6.93 -20.88
C GLY A 476 1.65 -6.81 -21.16
N ARG A 477 2.21 -6.30 -22.27
CA ARG A 477 3.67 -6.41 -22.48
C ARG A 477 4.47 -5.58 -21.47
N LEU A 478 3.90 -4.50 -20.94
CA LEU A 478 4.48 -3.78 -19.80
C LEU A 478 4.30 -4.50 -18.45
N ALA A 479 3.57 -5.61 -18.40
CA ALA A 479 2.93 -6.14 -17.20
C ALA A 479 2.91 -7.67 -16.99
N THR A 480 2.95 -8.47 -18.06
CA THR A 480 2.90 -9.95 -18.10
C THR A 480 4.07 -10.50 -18.88
#